data_AF-A0A4E0S3J0-F1
#
_entry.id   AF-A0A4E0S3J0-F1
#
_cell.length_a   1.000
_cell.length_b   1.000
_cell.length_c   1.000
_cell.angle_alpha   90.00
_cell.angle_beta   90.00
_cell.angle_gamma   90.00
#
_symmetry.space_group_name_H-M   'P 1'
#
loop_
_entity.id
_entity.type
_entity.pdbx_description
1 polymer ?
#
loop_
_entity_poly.entity_id
_entity_poly.type
_entity_poly.pdbx_seq_one_letter_code
_entity_poly.pdbx_strand_id
1 'polypeptide(L)'
;MPRTQMSSDNRSGTPCTLLPVPHKTLVYVIATYQVTDEHSMEMLIQLPDNYPLGLVTVSCGRGVGISQQQWHMWTVQLSVFINNQNGSILDGIDLWQKNVRKKFEGVEECAICYSVVHNSNFSLPKMQCHTCHKLFHYACMYRWFTTSRNPVCPLCRHRFFGPTGRPIT
;
A
#
# COMPACT_ATOMS: atom_id res chain seq x y z
N MET A 1 24.54 -59.28 -44.09
CA MET A 1 24.43 -60.18 -42.91
C MET A 1 25.80 -60.83 -42.71
N PRO A 2 26.33 -61.04 -41.48
CA PRO A 2 25.67 -61.05 -40.16
C PRO A 2 26.22 -59.98 -39.17
N ARG A 3 25.39 -59.42 -38.26
CA ARG A 3 25.14 -59.76 -36.83
C ARG A 3 26.38 -59.55 -35.93
N THR A 4 26.35 -58.92 -34.75
CA THR A 4 25.35 -58.35 -33.81
C THR A 4 26.18 -57.48 -32.84
N GLN A 5 25.64 -56.46 -32.19
CA GLN A 5 25.38 -56.54 -30.75
C GLN A 5 24.36 -55.48 -30.32
N MET A 6 23.34 -55.96 -29.61
CA MET A 6 22.34 -55.19 -28.89
C MET A 6 22.99 -54.56 -27.65
N SER A 7 22.75 -53.27 -27.45
CA SER A 7 22.87 -52.61 -26.15
C SER A 7 21.46 -52.33 -25.64
N SER A 8 21.14 -52.97 -24.52
CA SER A 8 19.89 -52.86 -23.78
C SER A 8 19.95 -51.67 -22.83
N ASP A 9 19.40 -50.52 -23.23
CA ASP A 9 19.19 -49.39 -22.32
C ASP A 9 17.78 -49.49 -21.72
N ASN A 10 17.74 -50.13 -20.56
CA ASN A 10 16.59 -50.26 -19.69
C ASN A 10 16.36 -48.92 -18.96
N ARG A 11 15.53 -48.03 -19.53
CA ARG A 11 15.02 -46.86 -18.81
C ARG A 11 13.56 -47.06 -18.47
N SER A 12 13.34 -47.52 -17.25
CA SER A 12 12.09 -47.46 -16.51
C SER A 12 11.58 -46.01 -16.50
N GLY A 13 10.69 -45.67 -17.44
CA GLY A 13 9.93 -44.43 -17.39
C GLY A 13 8.98 -44.50 -16.21
N THR A 14 9.23 -43.73 -15.15
CA THR A 14 8.21 -43.44 -14.14
C THR A 14 6.97 -42.88 -14.85
N PRO A 15 5.75 -43.39 -14.58
CA PRO A 15 4.55 -42.83 -15.17
C PRO A 15 4.40 -41.41 -14.65
N CYS A 16 4.50 -40.42 -15.55
CA CYS A 16 4.21 -39.03 -15.26
C CYS A 16 2.71 -38.93 -14.98
N THR A 17 2.33 -39.07 -13.72
CA THR A 17 0.92 -39.02 -13.32
C THR A 17 0.53 -37.55 -13.30
N LEU A 18 -0.27 -37.11 -14.27
CA LEU A 18 -0.87 -35.77 -14.26
C LEU A 18 -1.81 -35.68 -13.06
N LEU A 19 -1.34 -35.09 -11.96
CA LEU A 19 -2.24 -34.72 -10.87
C LEU A 19 -3.14 -33.58 -11.35
N PRO A 20 -4.46 -33.64 -11.12
CA PRO A 20 -5.34 -32.51 -11.41
C PRO A 20 -4.82 -31.28 -10.68
N VAL A 21 -4.45 -30.23 -11.41
CA VAL A 21 -4.19 -28.93 -10.80
C VAL A 21 -5.56 -28.41 -10.37
N PRO A 22 -5.83 -28.23 -9.06
CA PRO A 22 -7.12 -27.71 -8.63
C PRO A 22 -7.33 -26.35 -9.28
N HIS A 23 -8.45 -26.19 -9.97
CA HIS A 23 -8.86 -24.90 -10.53
C HIS A 23 -9.18 -23.97 -9.36
N LYS A 24 -8.17 -23.28 -8.84
CA LYS A 24 -8.31 -22.40 -7.69
C LYS A 24 -9.12 -21.17 -8.07
N THR A 25 -10.27 -21.01 -7.43
CA THR A 25 -11.07 -19.79 -7.52
C THR A 25 -10.39 -18.71 -6.69
N LEU A 26 -9.96 -17.63 -7.33
CA LEU A 26 -9.45 -16.45 -6.64
C LEU A 26 -10.60 -15.68 -6.00
N VAL A 27 -10.47 -15.32 -4.73
CA VAL A 27 -11.42 -14.46 -4.03
C VAL A 27 -10.88 -13.04 -3.99
N TYR A 28 -11.66 -12.09 -4.47
CA TYR A 28 -11.31 -10.68 -4.49
C TYR A 28 -12.46 -9.82 -3.95
N VAL A 29 -12.08 -8.75 -3.27
CA VAL A 29 -12.96 -7.64 -2.90
C VAL A 29 -12.61 -6.47 -3.81
N ILE A 30 -13.61 -5.89 -4.46
CA ILE A 30 -13.45 -4.69 -5.30
C ILE A 30 -14.13 -3.55 -4.56
N ALA A 31 -13.34 -2.53 -4.20
CA ALA A 31 -13.85 -1.28 -3.67
C ALA A 31 -13.88 -0.24 -4.78
N THR A 32 -15.07 0.27 -5.09
CA THR A 32 -15.27 1.26 -6.16
C THR A 32 -15.67 2.60 -5.55
N TYR A 33 -14.94 3.65 -5.92
CA TYR A 33 -15.27 5.03 -5.60
C TYR A 33 -15.71 5.75 -6.87
N GLN A 34 -16.94 6.26 -6.88
CA GLN A 34 -17.46 7.06 -7.99
C GLN A 34 -16.99 8.51 -7.84
N VAL A 35 -16.30 9.02 -8.86
CA VAL A 35 -15.87 10.43 -8.94
C VAL A 35 -16.94 11.24 -9.66
N THR A 36 -17.46 10.72 -10.77
CA THR A 36 -18.59 11.22 -11.54
C THR A 36 -19.42 10.04 -12.06
N ASP A 37 -20.51 10.29 -12.76
CA ASP A 37 -21.35 9.23 -13.34
C ASP A 37 -20.60 8.35 -14.36
N GLU A 38 -19.54 8.89 -14.99
CA GLU A 38 -18.74 8.21 -16.03
C GLU A 38 -17.34 7.79 -15.56
N HIS A 39 -16.91 8.25 -14.38
CA HIS A 39 -15.55 8.03 -13.90
C HIS A 39 -15.53 7.43 -12.49
N SER A 40 -14.83 6.30 -12.37
CA SER A 40 -14.63 5.59 -11.12
C SER A 40 -13.17 5.25 -10.89
N MET A 41 -12.85 5.06 -9.62
CA MET A 41 -11.60 4.47 -9.17
C MET A 41 -11.89 3.16 -8.46
N GLU A 42 -11.10 2.15 -8.76
CA GLU A 42 -11.27 0.80 -8.24
C GLU A 42 -10.00 0.32 -7.57
N MET A 43 -10.19 -0.26 -6.40
CA MET A 43 -9.15 -0.91 -5.65
C MET A 43 -9.50 -2.39 -5.53
N LEU A 44 -8.56 -3.23 -5.93
CA LEU A 44 -8.70 -4.68 -5.84
C LEU A 44 -7.93 -5.17 -4.62
N ILE A 45 -8.61 -5.95 -3.80
CA ILE A 45 -8.04 -6.59 -2.61
C ILE A 45 -8.22 -8.09 -2.80
N GLN A 46 -7.14 -8.76 -3.16
CA GLN A 46 -7.12 -10.21 -3.36
C GLN A 46 -6.81 -10.91 -2.05
N LEU A 47 -7.68 -11.84 -1.68
CA LEU A 47 -7.50 -12.69 -0.51
C LEU A 47 -6.66 -13.92 -0.90
N PRO A 48 -5.70 -14.32 -0.04
CA PRO A 48 -4.99 -15.58 -0.22
C PRO A 48 -5.90 -16.77 0.10
N ASP A 49 -5.59 -17.94 -0.45
CA ASP A 49 -6.40 -19.16 -0.24
C ASP A 49 -6.50 -19.57 1.24
N ASN A 50 -5.49 -19.22 2.03
CA ASN A 50 -5.42 -19.49 3.46
C ASN A 50 -5.76 -18.25 4.31
N TYR A 51 -6.53 -17.30 3.77
CA TYR A 51 -7.01 -16.14 4.53
C TYR A 51 -7.73 -16.62 5.82
N PRO A 52 -7.45 -16.01 7.01
CA PRO A 52 -6.72 -14.76 7.23
C PRO A 52 -5.20 -14.89 7.48
N LEU A 53 -4.61 -16.08 7.29
CA LEU A 53 -3.19 -16.32 7.64
C LEU A 53 -2.22 -15.82 6.56
N GLY A 54 -2.61 -15.90 5.29
CA GLY A 54 -1.79 -15.38 4.20
C GLY A 54 -1.84 -13.87 4.10
N LEU A 55 -0.89 -13.30 3.35
CA LEU A 55 -0.88 -11.87 3.05
C LEU A 55 -1.96 -11.53 2.01
N VAL A 56 -2.69 -10.45 2.29
CA VAL A 56 -3.63 -9.83 1.35
C VAL A 56 -2.87 -8.99 0.35
N THR A 57 -3.17 -9.19 -0.94
CA THR A 57 -2.57 -8.40 -2.03
C THR A 57 -3.52 -7.27 -2.41
N VAL A 58 -3.00 -6.05 -2.49
CA VAL A 58 -3.76 -4.88 -2.94
C VAL A 58 -3.23 -4.47 -4.32
N SER A 59 -4.12 -4.09 -5.24
CA SER A 59 -3.75 -3.56 -6.55
C SER A 59 -4.75 -2.51 -7.04
N CYS A 60 -4.32 -1.74 -8.05
CA CYS A 60 -5.16 -0.76 -8.72
C CYS A 60 -6.00 -1.45 -9.81
N GLY A 61 -7.29 -1.12 -9.86
CA GLY A 61 -8.17 -1.45 -10.98
C GLY A 61 -8.23 -0.29 -11.96
N ARG A 62 -9.45 0.15 -12.28
CA ARG A 62 -9.68 1.38 -13.02
C ARG A 62 -9.29 2.60 -12.19
N GLY A 63 -8.72 3.62 -12.83
CA GLY A 63 -8.34 4.86 -12.15
C GLY A 63 -8.44 6.05 -13.09
N VAL A 64 -8.96 7.17 -12.59
CA VAL A 64 -9.09 8.43 -13.32
C VAL A 64 -8.54 9.56 -12.45
N GLY A 65 -7.82 10.51 -13.06
CA GLY A 65 -7.39 11.75 -12.40
C GLY A 65 -6.29 11.61 -11.34
N ILE A 66 -5.65 10.43 -11.22
CA ILE A 66 -4.60 10.14 -10.23
C ILE A 66 -3.36 9.58 -10.94
N SER A 67 -2.17 10.03 -10.55
CA SER A 67 -0.91 9.56 -11.13
C SER A 67 -0.59 8.12 -10.71
N GLN A 68 0.17 7.39 -11.53
CA GLN A 68 0.61 6.03 -11.20
C GLN A 68 1.42 5.95 -9.90
N GLN A 69 2.21 6.99 -9.61
CA GLN A 69 2.96 7.08 -8.37
C GLN A 69 2.03 7.16 -7.16
N GLN A 70 0.96 7.96 -7.23
CA GLN A 70 0.00 8.09 -6.15
C GLN A 70 -0.75 6.77 -5.92
N TRP A 71 -1.15 6.09 -7.00
CA TRP A 71 -1.75 4.76 -6.92
C TRP A 71 -0.84 3.74 -6.24
N HIS A 72 0.43 3.73 -6.62
CA HIS A 72 1.43 2.87 -6.00
C HIS A 72 1.54 3.16 -4.49
N MET A 73 1.59 4.44 -4.09
CA MET A 73 1.64 4.82 -2.67
C MET A 73 0.40 4.34 -1.91
N TRP A 74 -0.81 4.55 -2.43
CA TRP A 74 -2.04 4.09 -1.77
C TRP A 74 -2.12 2.56 -1.65
N THR A 75 -1.68 1.85 -2.69
CA THR A 75 -1.63 0.39 -2.70
C THR A 75 -0.68 -0.14 -1.62
N VAL A 76 0.52 0.43 -1.53
CA VAL A 76 1.53 0.07 -0.53
C VAL A 76 1.05 0.38 0.88
N GLN A 77 0.51 1.58 1.11
CA GLN A 77 -0.01 1.98 2.42
C GLN A 77 -1.12 1.05 2.90
N LEU A 78 -2.08 0.75 2.02
CA LEU A 78 -3.20 -0.12 2.40
C LEU A 78 -2.74 -1.55 2.65
N SER A 79 -1.83 -2.07 1.81
CA SER A 79 -1.23 -3.39 2.03
C SER A 79 -0.52 -3.45 3.40
N VAL A 80 0.24 -2.42 3.77
CA VAL A 80 0.91 -2.36 5.07
C VAL A 80 -0.12 -2.25 6.22
N PHE A 81 -1.18 -1.47 6.06
CA PHE A 81 -2.22 -1.32 7.07
C PHE A 81 -2.94 -2.65 7.36
N ILE A 82 -3.41 -3.33 6.31
CA ILE A 82 -4.13 -4.60 6.42
C ILE A 82 -3.21 -5.70 6.96
N ASN A 83 -2.00 -5.84 6.42
CA ASN A 83 -1.14 -6.97 6.74
C ASN A 83 -0.31 -6.80 8.02
N ASN A 84 0.05 -5.57 8.41
CA ASN A 84 1.05 -5.33 9.46
C ASN A 84 0.56 -4.48 10.65
N GLN A 85 -0.63 -3.88 10.58
CA GLN A 85 -1.12 -2.97 11.62
C GLN A 85 -2.44 -3.44 12.26
N ASN A 86 -2.74 -4.74 12.15
CA ASN A 86 -3.97 -5.34 12.66
C ASN A 86 -5.25 -4.65 12.16
N GLY A 87 -5.18 -3.96 11.02
CA GLY A 87 -6.31 -3.27 10.42
C GLY A 87 -7.24 -4.26 9.72
N SER A 88 -8.56 -4.07 9.86
CA SER A 88 -9.51 -4.85 9.07
C SER A 88 -9.53 -4.38 7.61
N ILE A 89 -9.95 -5.25 6.70
CA ILE A 89 -10.14 -4.89 5.28
C ILE A 89 -11.12 -3.73 5.15
N LEU A 90 -12.20 -3.74 5.96
CA LEU A 90 -13.22 -2.69 5.95
C LEU A 90 -12.67 -1.34 6.40
N ASP A 91 -11.90 -1.30 7.48
CA ASP A 91 -11.24 -0.07 7.94
C ASP A 91 -10.26 0.45 6.89
N GLY A 92 -9.58 -0.46 6.21
CA GLY A 92 -8.68 -0.15 5.11
C GLY A 92 -9.39 0.52 3.93
N ILE A 93 -10.55 -0.02 3.53
CA ILE A 93 -11.39 0.55 2.46
C ILE A 93 -11.93 1.92 2.87
N ASP A 94 -12.41 2.09 4.11
CA ASP A 94 -12.89 3.37 4.62
C ASP A 94 -11.76 4.43 4.66
N LEU A 95 -10.56 4.03 5.11
CA LEU A 95 -9.39 4.91 5.12
C LEU A 95 -8.98 5.31 3.71
N TRP A 96 -8.97 4.38 2.75
CA TRP A 96 -8.72 4.68 1.34
C TRP A 96 -9.75 5.66 0.79
N GLN A 97 -11.05 5.42 1.00
CA GLN A 97 -12.13 6.30 0.56
C GLN A 97 -12.00 7.71 1.13
N LYS A 98 -11.69 7.84 2.43
CA LYS A 98 -11.43 9.13 3.09
C LYS A 98 -10.25 9.87 2.46
N ASN A 99 -9.15 9.17 2.16
CA ASN A 99 -7.98 9.73 1.52
C ASN A 99 -8.27 10.23 0.10
N VAL A 100 -8.97 9.42 -0.69
CA VAL A 100 -9.44 9.78 -2.03
C VAL A 100 -10.23 11.08 -1.96
N ARG A 101 -11.32 11.11 -1.19
CA ARG A 101 -12.18 12.30 -1.06
C ARG A 101 -11.39 13.56 -0.68
N LYS A 102 -10.54 13.48 0.34
CA LYS A 102 -9.74 14.63 0.78
C LYS A 102 -8.72 15.08 -0.27
N LYS A 103 -8.18 14.17 -1.09
CA LYS A 103 -7.32 14.52 -2.22
C LYS A 103 -8.08 15.31 -3.28
N PHE A 104 -9.31 14.92 -3.60
CA PHE A 104 -10.18 15.66 -4.53
C PHE A 104 -10.64 17.03 -3.96
N GLU A 105 -10.73 17.17 -2.64
CA GLU A 105 -10.91 18.48 -1.97
C GLU A 105 -9.64 19.36 -2.00
N GLY A 106 -8.52 18.88 -2.56
CA GLY A 106 -7.28 19.63 -2.68
C GLY A 106 -6.40 19.64 -1.42
N VAL A 107 -6.69 18.79 -0.43
CA VAL A 107 -5.89 18.70 0.79
C VAL A 107 -4.57 17.98 0.47
N GLU A 108 -3.45 18.65 0.72
CA GLU A 108 -2.12 18.03 0.56
C GLU A 108 -1.91 16.88 1.56
N GLU A 109 -1.12 15.89 1.14
CA GLU A 109 -0.79 14.73 1.96
C GLU A 109 0.42 14.95 2.86
N CYS A 110 0.53 14.17 3.94
CA CYS A 110 1.72 14.20 4.78
C CYS A 110 2.94 13.70 4.00
N ALA A 111 4.03 14.46 4.00
CA ALA A 111 5.23 14.08 3.26
C ALA A 111 6.11 13.02 3.95
N ILE A 112 5.68 12.45 5.09
CA ILE A 112 6.32 11.29 5.74
C ILE A 112 5.56 10.01 5.40
N CYS A 113 4.26 9.99 5.63
CA CYS A 113 3.46 8.78 5.43
C CYS A 113 2.72 8.73 4.09
N TYR A 114 2.77 9.80 3.28
CA TYR A 114 2.10 9.97 1.98
C TYR A 114 0.57 9.84 2.03
N SER A 115 -0.04 10.13 3.18
CA SER A 115 -1.48 10.00 3.39
C SER A 115 -2.06 11.35 3.82
N VAL A 116 -3.30 11.64 3.38
CA VAL A 116 -4.03 12.82 3.82
C VAL A 116 -4.67 12.56 5.19
N VAL A 117 -5.24 11.39 5.39
CA VAL A 117 -5.85 10.99 6.66
C VAL A 117 -4.95 9.97 7.36
N HIS A 118 -4.40 10.33 8.52
CA HIS A 118 -3.51 9.43 9.26
C HIS A 118 -4.24 8.15 9.69
N ASN A 119 -3.59 6.99 9.54
CA ASN A 119 -4.19 5.67 9.74
C ASN A 119 -4.70 5.37 11.16
N SER A 120 -4.06 5.92 12.20
CA SER A 120 -4.38 5.57 13.59
C SER A 120 -5.28 6.56 14.32
N ASN A 121 -5.28 7.83 13.91
CA ASN A 121 -5.97 8.91 14.62
C ASN A 121 -6.78 9.81 13.69
N PHE A 122 -6.86 9.47 12.40
CA PHE A 122 -7.64 10.16 11.38
C PHE A 122 -7.36 11.67 11.26
N SER A 123 -6.20 12.12 11.75
CA SER A 123 -5.81 13.53 11.67
C SER A 123 -5.36 13.92 10.26
N LEU A 124 -5.48 15.22 9.95
CA LEU A 124 -5.00 15.83 8.72
C LEU A 124 -3.59 16.43 8.92
N PRO A 125 -2.77 16.54 7.87
CA PRO A 125 -1.44 17.10 7.97
C PRO A 125 -1.54 18.62 8.11
N LYS A 126 -1.37 19.12 9.32
CA LYS A 126 -1.46 20.56 9.65
C LYS A 126 -0.12 21.18 10.02
N MET A 127 0.91 20.36 10.25
CA MET A 127 2.22 20.83 10.67
C MET A 127 3.07 21.12 9.43
N GLN A 128 3.32 22.39 9.14
CA GLN A 128 4.06 22.82 7.95
C GLN A 128 5.52 23.17 8.29
N CYS A 129 6.47 22.74 7.46
CA CYS A 129 7.84 23.24 7.55
C CYS A 129 7.91 24.68 7.03
N HIS A 130 8.46 25.62 7.81
CA HIS A 130 8.62 27.02 7.40
C HIS A 130 9.56 27.21 6.21
N THR A 131 10.49 26.27 5.96
CA THR A 131 11.49 26.40 4.90
C THR A 131 11.03 25.80 3.58
N CYS A 132 10.55 24.55 3.59
CA CYS A 132 10.17 23.85 2.37
C CYS A 132 8.66 23.76 2.15
N HIS A 133 7.86 24.33 3.07
CA HIS A 133 6.39 24.40 3.02
C HIS A 133 5.65 23.07 2.95
N LYS A 134 6.34 21.93 3.10
CA LYS A 134 5.71 20.60 3.14
C LYS A 134 4.94 20.36 4.43
N LEU A 135 3.82 19.66 4.31
CA LEU A 135 2.88 19.37 5.37
C LEU A 135 3.09 17.98 5.96
N PHE A 136 2.84 17.87 7.26
CA PHE A 136 3.03 16.66 8.03
C PHE A 136 1.91 16.46 9.06
N HIS A 137 1.55 15.20 9.33
CA HIS A 137 0.79 14.88 10.53
C HIS A 137 1.65 15.12 11.76
N TYR A 138 1.04 15.65 12.81
CA TYR A 138 1.73 15.86 14.09
C TYR A 138 2.33 14.54 14.61
N ALA A 139 1.58 13.44 14.54
CA ALA A 139 2.05 12.12 14.96
C ALA A 139 3.28 11.63 14.17
N CYS A 140 3.29 11.79 12.85
CA CYS A 140 4.43 11.40 12.02
C CYS A 140 5.67 12.22 12.36
N MET A 141 5.51 13.53 12.52
CA MET A 141 6.63 14.42 12.82
C MET A 141 7.16 14.20 14.25
N TYR A 142 6.27 14.00 15.22
CA TYR A 142 6.64 13.66 16.59
C TYR A 142 7.45 12.35 16.64
N ARG A 143 6.98 11.31 15.94
CA ARG A 143 7.72 10.04 15.80
C ARG A 143 9.09 10.27 15.16
N TRP A 144 9.16 11.10 14.13
CA TRP A 144 10.41 11.44 13.46
C TRP A 144 11.42 12.07 14.42
N PHE A 145 11.04 13.12 15.17
CA PHE A 145 11.93 13.80 16.12
C PHE A 145 12.39 12.90 17.25
N THR A 146 11.48 12.10 17.81
CA THR A 146 11.80 11.18 18.91
C THR A 146 12.75 10.07 18.45
N THR A 147 12.56 9.54 17.24
CA THR A 147 13.40 8.48 16.70
C THR A 147 14.77 9.00 16.25
N SER A 148 14.82 10.17 15.61
CA SER A 148 16.07 10.77 15.11
C SER A 148 16.89 11.47 16.20
N ARG A 149 16.25 11.81 17.33
CA ARG A 149 16.78 12.69 18.39
C ARG A 149 17.26 14.04 17.85
N ASN A 150 16.68 14.50 16.74
CA ASN A 150 17.03 15.77 16.11
C ASN A 150 15.78 16.42 15.49
N PRO A 151 15.34 17.60 15.98
CA PRO A 151 14.13 18.27 15.50
C PRO A 151 14.36 19.00 14.17
N VAL A 152 14.76 18.26 13.13
CA VAL A 152 14.96 18.76 11.76
C VAL A 152 13.93 18.18 10.81
N CYS A 153 13.52 18.99 9.83
CA CYS A 153 12.63 18.56 8.76
C CYS A 153 13.26 17.36 8.00
N PRO A 154 12.52 16.26 7.77
CA PRO A 154 13.04 15.08 7.06
C PRO A 154 13.47 15.38 5.61
N LEU A 155 12.92 16.43 5.01
CA LEU A 155 13.14 16.74 3.59
C LEU A 155 14.27 17.76 3.39
N CYS A 156 14.23 18.89 4.09
CA CYS A 156 15.19 19.97 3.90
C CYS A 156 16.25 20.09 5.01
N ARG A 157 16.16 19.27 6.07
CA ARG A 157 17.09 19.22 7.21
C ARG A 157 17.22 20.51 8.02
N HIS A 158 16.37 21.51 7.77
CA HIS A 158 16.31 22.72 8.59
C HIS A 158 15.62 22.43 9.93
N ARG A 159 16.02 23.15 10.99
CA ARG A 159 15.37 23.06 12.30
C ARG A 159 13.88 23.36 12.17
N PHE A 160 13.08 22.51 12.80
CA PHE A 160 11.63 22.64 12.81
C PHE A 160 11.20 23.51 13.98
N PHE A 161 10.37 24.50 13.70
CA PHE A 161 9.79 25.39 14.70
C PHE A 161 8.31 25.05 14.84
N GLY A 162 7.80 25.06 16.08
CA GLY A 162 6.38 24.87 16.33
C GLY A 162 5.55 26.09 15.87
N PRO A 163 4.21 26.02 15.95
CA PRO A 163 3.32 27.12 15.58
C PRO A 163 3.57 28.44 16.34
N THR A 164 4.21 28.35 17.52
CA THR A 164 4.60 29.51 18.35
C THR A 164 5.93 30.14 17.92
N GLY A 165 6.55 29.66 16.83
CA GLY A 165 7.85 30.12 16.35
C GLY A 165 9.03 29.67 17.23
N ARG A 166 8.78 28.87 18.28
CA ARG A 166 9.84 28.33 19.14
C ARG A 166 10.40 27.03 18.58
N PRO A 167 11.72 26.79 18.71
CA PRO A 167 12.31 25.49 18.40
C PRO A 167 11.60 24.40 19.21
N ILE A 168 11.32 23.28 18.55
CA ILE A 168 10.84 22.08 19.25
C ILE A 168 12.06 21.50 19.96
N THR A 169 12.02 21.47 21.29
CA THR A 169 13.07 20.90 22.15
C THR A 169 12.97 19.39 22.21
#